data_AF-A0A818PF06-F1
#
_entry.id   AF-A0A818PF06-F1
#
_cell.length_a   1.000
_cell.length_b   1.000
_cell.length_c   1.000
_cell.angle_alpha   90.00
_cell.angle_beta   90.00
_cell.angle_gamma   90.00
#
_symmetry.space_group_name_H-M   'P 1'
#
loop_
_entity.id
_entity.type
_entity.pdbx_description
1 polymer ?
#
loop_
_entity_poly.entity_id
_entity_poly.type
_entity_poly.pdbx_seq_one_letter_code
_entity_poly.pdbx_strand_id
1 'polypeptide(L)'
;YGIDRVGSPRVCKNVSDTMKLLVQHFQDHIRSPSSPWYSGETHVGCWRQLTVRTSRLNHLMIMISFCQDQLSPEEIDEEKKSLLNYFTHDAGSICKVTNIIFNVEKNKLEF
;
A
#
# COMPACT_ATOMS: atom_id res chain seq x y z
N TYR A 1 -1.65 14.98 -22.89
CA TYR A 1 -2.53 13.94 -22.30
C TYR A 1 -1.72 12.65 -22.16
N GLY A 2 -0.98 12.52 -21.05
CA GLY A 2 -0.23 11.31 -20.74
C GLY A 2 -1.19 10.30 -20.12
N ILE A 3 -1.37 9.15 -20.76
CA ILE A 3 -2.13 8.05 -20.20
C ILE A 3 -1.26 7.41 -19.12
N ASP A 4 -1.42 7.85 -17.87
CA ASP A 4 -0.78 7.23 -16.71
C ASP A 4 -1.48 5.89 -16.42
N ARG A 5 -1.18 4.90 -17.27
CA ARG A 5 -1.70 3.54 -17.11
C ARG A 5 -0.77 2.82 -16.14
N VAL A 6 -1.15 2.81 -14.87
CA VAL A 6 -0.57 1.89 -13.89
C VAL A 6 -0.80 0.47 -14.40
N GLY A 7 0.26 -0.16 -14.91
CA GLY A 7 0.21 -1.52 -15.43
C GLY A 7 -0.19 -2.50 -14.34
N SER A 8 -1.11 -3.42 -14.63
CA SER A 8 -1.55 -4.40 -13.65
C SER A 8 -0.39 -5.32 -13.25
N PRO A 9 -0.14 -5.58 -11.96
CA PRO A 9 0.93 -6.48 -11.50
C PRO A 9 0.72 -7.94 -11.97
N ARG A 10 -0.46 -8.26 -12.50
CA ARG A 10 -0.84 -9.57 -13.04
C ARG A 10 0.04 -10.04 -14.20
N VAL A 11 0.60 -9.13 -15.00
CA VAL A 11 1.46 -9.49 -16.16
C VAL A 11 2.90 -9.84 -15.78
N CYS A 12 3.30 -9.64 -14.52
CA CYS A 12 4.66 -9.93 -14.07
C CYS A 12 4.85 -11.44 -13.84
N LYS A 13 5.56 -12.12 -14.75
CA LYS A 13 5.83 -13.57 -14.68
C LYS A 13 6.70 -13.98 -13.49
N ASN A 14 7.56 -13.08 -13.03
CA ASN A 14 8.51 -13.33 -11.93
C ASN A 14 7.94 -12.99 -10.54
N VAL A 15 6.70 -12.50 -10.48
CA VAL A 15 6.03 -12.11 -9.24
C VAL A 15 5.10 -13.26 -8.84
N SER A 16 5.23 -13.72 -7.60
CA SER A 16 4.41 -14.83 -7.08
C SER A 16 2.92 -14.45 -7.03
N ASP A 17 2.05 -15.45 -7.14
CA ASP A 17 0.60 -15.24 -7.06
C ASP A 17 0.18 -14.61 -5.73
N THR A 18 0.88 -14.94 -4.64
CA THR A 18 0.67 -14.31 -3.33
C THR A 18 0.95 -12.80 -3.37
N MET A 19 2.02 -12.37 -4.05
CA MET A 19 2.33 -10.94 -4.19
C MET A 19 1.28 -10.22 -5.05
N LYS A 20 0.81 -10.85 -6.14
CA LYS A 20 -0.24 -10.29 -6.99
C LYS A 20 -1.56 -10.14 -6.25
N LEU A 21 -1.93 -11.16 -5.47
CA LEU A 21 -3.12 -11.16 -4.63
C LEU A 21 -3.04 -10.04 -3.58
N LEU A 22 -1.90 -9.91 -2.91
CA LEU A 22 -1.69 -8.85 -1.92
C LEU A 22 -1.84 -7.46 -2.52
N VAL A 23 -1.21 -7.21 -3.68
CA VAL A 23 -1.31 -5.90 -4.33
C VAL A 23 -2.76 -5.62 -4.75
N GLN A 24 -3.50 -6.64 -5.17
CA GLN A 24 -4.92 -6.48 -5.50
C GLN A 24 -5.76 -6.12 -4.26
N HIS A 25 -5.58 -6.83 -3.15
CA HIS A 25 -6.26 -6.51 -1.89
C HIS A 25 -5.92 -5.10 -1.40
N PHE A 26 -4.66 -4.71 -1.50
CA PHE A 26 -4.24 -3.35 -1.18
C PHE A 26 -4.91 -2.31 -2.09
N GLN A 27 -4.95 -2.56 -3.40
CA GLN A 27 -5.63 -1.68 -4.36
C GLN A 27 -7.13 -1.56 -4.10
N ASP A 28 -7.79 -2.64 -3.69
CA ASP A 28 -9.21 -2.64 -3.34
C ASP A 28 -9.49 -1.84 -2.07
N HIS A 29 -8.64 -2.01 -1.06
CA HIS A 29 -8.71 -1.26 0.20
C HIS A 29 -8.57 0.25 -0.01
N ILE A 30 -7.54 0.69 -0.74
CA ILE A 30 -7.30 2.13 -0.97
C ILE A 30 -8.28 2.77 -1.96
N ARG A 31 -8.95 1.99 -2.81
CA ARG A 31 -9.95 2.48 -3.78
C ARG A 31 -11.37 2.52 -3.23
N SER A 32 -11.58 2.05 -2.01
CA SER A 32 -12.89 2.12 -1.38
C SER A 32 -13.31 3.59 -1.18
N PRO A 33 -14.56 3.97 -1.54
CA PRO A 33 -15.03 5.37 -1.60
C PRO A 33 -15.09 6.10 -0.25
N SER A 34 -14.73 5.43 0.85
CA SER A 34 -14.69 5.98 2.20
C SER A 34 -13.29 6.38 2.67
N SER A 35 -12.26 6.25 1.83
CA SER A 35 -10.87 6.50 2.23
C SER A 35 -10.49 7.98 1.96
N PRO A 36 -10.20 8.81 2.98
CA PRO A 36 -9.69 10.18 2.78
C PRO A 36 -8.28 10.21 2.15
N TRP A 37 -7.69 9.04 1.93
CA TRP A 37 -6.28 8.84 1.58
C TRP A 37 -5.99 8.75 0.08
N TYR A 38 -7.03 8.58 -0.74
CA TYR A 38 -6.93 8.48 -2.19
C TYR A 38 -8.01 9.30 -2.89
N SER A 39 -7.63 10.47 -3.39
CA SER A 39 -8.51 11.27 -4.25
C SER A 39 -8.35 10.84 -5.71
N GLY A 40 -9.29 10.03 -6.21
CA GLY A 40 -9.32 9.61 -7.62
C GLY A 40 -9.42 10.78 -8.62
N GLU A 41 -9.89 11.96 -8.18
CA GLU A 41 -9.98 13.17 -9.00
C GLU A 41 -8.67 13.96 -9.10
N THR A 42 -7.88 14.04 -8.03
CA THR A 42 -6.68 14.90 -8.01
C THR A 42 -5.40 14.12 -8.32
N HIS A 43 -5.43 12.78 -8.31
CA HIS A 43 -4.24 11.92 -8.30
C HIS A 43 -3.26 12.27 -7.15
N VAL A 44 -3.71 13.06 -6.18
CA VAL A 44 -2.96 13.40 -4.98
C VAL A 44 -3.36 12.37 -3.93
N GLY A 45 -2.41 11.51 -3.60
CA GLY A 45 -2.56 10.47 -2.60
C GLY A 45 -1.38 10.52 -1.66
N CYS A 46 -1.65 10.28 -0.40
CA CYS A 46 -0.62 10.24 0.64
C CYS A 46 0.30 9.02 0.49
N TRP A 47 -0.13 8.03 -0.30
CA TRP A 47 0.59 6.81 -0.61
C TRP A 47 1.63 7.05 -1.70
N ARG A 48 2.90 6.75 -1.40
CA ARG A 48 4.00 6.86 -2.36
C ARG A 48 4.34 5.51 -2.99
N GLN A 49 4.51 4.48 -2.16
CA GLN A 49 5.05 3.21 -2.62
C GLN A 49 4.60 2.06 -1.71
N LEU A 50 4.17 0.95 -2.34
CA LEU A 50 4.03 -0.35 -1.70
C LEU A 50 5.15 -1.27 -2.18
N THR A 51 6.00 -1.71 -1.27
CA THR A 51 7.03 -2.71 -1.53
C THR A 51 6.60 -4.04 -0.92
N VAL A 52 6.46 -5.07 -1.76
CA VAL A 52 6.18 -6.43 -1.31
C VAL A 52 7.44 -7.26 -1.50
N ARG A 53 7.88 -7.98 -0.45
CA ARG A 53 9.02 -8.89 -0.50
C ARG A 53 8.59 -10.26 0.01
N THR A 54 9.05 -11.30 -0.69
CA THR A 54 8.91 -12.69 -0.25
C THR A 54 10.28 -13.25 0.05
N SER A 55 10.43 -13.88 1.21
CA SER A 55 11.65 -14.64 1.55
C SER A 55 11.61 -16.02 0.90
N ARG A 56 12.79 -16.68 0.81
CA ARG A 56 12.92 -18.08 0.39
C ARG A 56 12.19 -19.07 1.32
N LEU A 57 11.86 -18.63 2.54
CA LEU A 57 11.04 -19.36 3.51
C LEU A 57 9.53 -19.02 3.41
N ASN A 58 9.09 -18.46 2.27
CA ASN A 58 7.71 -18.02 2.03
C ASN A 58 7.18 -16.96 3.02
N HIS A 59 8.06 -16.28 3.77
CA HIS A 59 7.65 -15.14 4.59
C HIS A 59 7.30 -13.96 3.69
N LEU A 60 6.09 -13.42 3.86
CA LEU A 60 5.60 -12.27 3.11
C LEU A 60 5.75 -11.01 3.96
N MET A 61 6.50 -10.05 3.44
CA MET A 61 6.72 -8.75 4.06
C MET A 61 6.17 -7.66 3.16
N ILE A 62 5.44 -6.73 3.76
CA ILE A 62 5.01 -5.51 3.09
C ILE A 62 5.67 -4.30 3.75
N MET A 63 6.06 -3.35 2.92
CA MET A 63 6.54 -2.05 3.34
C MET A 63 5.75 -0.97 2.61
N ILE A 64 5.14 -0.07 3.37
CA ILE A 64 4.23 0.95 2.87
C ILE A 64 4.84 2.31 3.17
N SER A 65 5.10 3.09 2.13
CA SER A 65 5.61 4.46 2.20
C SER A 65 4.48 5.48 2.10
N PHE A 66 4.42 6.40 3.06
CA PHE A 66 3.53 7.56 3.08
C PHE A 66 4.30 8.86 2.93
N CYS A 67 3.66 9.90 2.40
CA CYS A 67 4.15 11.27 2.49
C CYS A 67 3.50 12.02 3.64
N GLN A 68 4.33 12.56 4.55
CA GLN A 68 3.85 13.29 5.73
C GLN A 68 3.27 14.68 5.38
N ASP A 69 3.54 15.21 4.19
CA ASP A 69 3.17 16.59 3.79
C ASP A 69 1.66 16.87 3.84
N GLN A 70 0.82 15.83 3.78
CA GLN A 70 -0.63 15.99 3.63
C GLN A 70 -1.45 15.41 4.78
N LEU A 71 -0.80 14.90 5.83
CA LEU A 71 -1.48 14.16 6.89
C LEU A 71 -0.88 14.42 8.26
N SER A 72 -1.77 14.41 9.24
CA SER A 72 -1.41 14.45 10.64
C SER A 72 -0.79 13.11 11.07
N PRO A 73 0.11 13.10 12.06
CA PRO A 73 0.65 11.85 12.60
C PRO A 73 -0.43 10.92 13.18
N GLU A 74 -1.52 11.49 13.69
CA GLU A 74 -2.68 10.75 14.22
C GLU A 74 -3.41 9.99 13.12
N GLU A 75 -3.72 10.66 12.02
CA GLU A 75 -4.34 10.03 10.85
C GLU A 75 -3.47 8.87 10.34
N ILE A 76 -2.14 9.09 10.25
CA ILE A 76 -1.20 8.05 9.79
C ILE A 76 -1.24 6.84 10.73
N ASP A 77 -1.37 7.05 12.04
CA ASP A 77 -1.47 5.96 13.02
C ASP A 77 -2.80 5.19 12.87
N GLU A 78 -3.91 5.89 12.64
CA GLU A 78 -5.20 5.27 12.35
C GLU A 78 -5.15 4.43 11.08
N GLU A 79 -4.54 4.93 10.01
CA GLU A 79 -4.40 4.19 8.75
C GLU A 79 -3.49 2.97 8.90
N LYS A 80 -2.38 3.10 9.65
CA LYS A 80 -1.52 1.95 9.99
C LYS A 80 -2.31 0.86 10.72
N LYS A 81 -3.15 1.24 11.68
CA LYS A 81 -4.01 0.30 12.43
C LYS A 81 -5.07 -0.32 11.53
N SER A 82 -5.70 0.47 10.66
CA SER A 82 -6.68 -0.01 9.67
C SER A 82 -6.06 -1.09 8.77
N LEU A 83 -4.91 -0.79 8.17
CA LEU A 83 -4.18 -1.74 7.32
C LEU A 83 -3.71 -2.98 8.08
N LEU A 84 -3.17 -2.80 9.28
CA LEU A 84 -2.75 -3.91 10.13
C LEU A 84 -3.94 -4.83 10.41
N ASN A 85 -5.09 -4.26 10.77
CA ASN A 85 -6.30 -5.03 11.01
C ASN A 85 -6.80 -5.72 9.73
N TYR A 86 -6.76 -5.03 8.58
CA TYR A 86 -7.20 -5.57 7.30
C TYR A 86 -6.36 -6.79 6.86
N PHE A 87 -5.04 -6.71 6.99
CA PHE A 87 -4.14 -7.81 6.62
C PHE A 87 -4.03 -8.91 7.67
N THR A 88 -4.51 -8.68 8.90
CA THR A 88 -4.47 -9.68 9.97
C THR A 88 -5.82 -10.40 10.14
N HIS A 89 -6.93 -9.65 10.13
CA HIS A 89 -8.27 -10.14 10.52
C HIS A 89 -9.32 -10.07 9.41
N ASP A 90 -9.12 -9.25 8.37
CA ASP A 90 -10.12 -9.02 7.33
C ASP A 90 -9.80 -9.80 6.04
N ALA A 91 -10.36 -9.39 4.90
CA ALA A 91 -10.15 -10.01 3.59
C ALA A 91 -8.67 -10.13 3.20
N GLY A 92 -7.80 -9.25 3.74
CA GLY A 92 -6.35 -9.31 3.53
C GLY A 92 -5.64 -10.46 4.27
N SER A 93 -6.28 -11.11 5.25
CA SER A 93 -5.71 -12.21 6.05
C SER A 93 -5.32 -13.42 5.19
N ILE A 94 -5.99 -13.62 4.05
CA ILE A 94 -5.66 -14.66 3.05
C ILE A 94 -4.22 -14.54 2.54
N CYS A 95 -3.64 -13.34 2.55
CA CYS A 95 -2.27 -13.10 2.09
C CYS A 95 -1.21 -13.60 3.07
N LYS A 96 -1.58 -13.91 4.34
CA LYS A 96 -0.66 -14.40 5.38
C LYS A 96 0.59 -13.54 5.55
N VAL A 97 0.38 -12.23 5.66
CA VAL A 97 1.48 -11.27 5.84
C VAL A 97 2.15 -11.53 7.18
N THR A 98 3.45 -11.82 7.14
CA THR A 98 4.25 -12.08 8.35
C THR A 98 4.87 -10.82 8.94
N ASN A 99 5.10 -9.79 8.12
CA ASN A 99 5.69 -8.55 8.59
C ASN A 99 5.17 -7.33 7.82
N ILE A 100 4.85 -6.26 8.55
CA ILE A 100 4.35 -4.99 8.00
C ILE A 100 5.27 -3.89 8.51
N ILE A 101 5.89 -3.16 7.58
CA ILE A 101 6.71 -1.99 7.90
C ILE A 101 6.08 -0.74 7.30
N PHE A 102 6.04 0.33 8.07
CA PHE A 102 5.54 1.62 7.62
C PHE A 102 6.68 2.62 7.56
N ASN A 103 6.89 3.22 6.40
CA ASN A 103 7.86 4.29 6.18
C ASN A 103 7.10 5.60 5.98
N VAL A 104 7.47 6.64 6.72
CA VAL A 104 6.86 7.97 6.58
C VAL A 104 7.94 8.89 6.04
N GLU A 105 7.83 9.22 4.76
CA GLU A 105 8.77 10.07 4.05
C GLU A 105 8.32 11.53 4.18
N LYS A 106 9.23 12.37 4.69
CA LYS A 106 9.07 13.83 4.65
C LYS A 106 9.58 14.31 3.31
N ASN A 107 8.79 15.12 2.59
CA ASN A 107 9.25 15.70 1.35
C ASN A 107 10.35 16.71 1.69
N LYS A 108 11.60 16.37 1.40
CA LYS A 108 12.72 17.30 1.54
C LYS A 108 12.66 18.27 0.36
N LEU A 109 11.98 19.41 0.54
CA LEU A 109 12.22 20.58 -0.28
C LEU A 109 13.61 21.11 0.08
N GLU A 110 14.65 20.56 -0.55
CA GLU A 110 15.98 21.18 -0.53
C GLU A 110 15.97 22.25 -1.63
N PHE A 111 16.01 23.52 -1.19
CA PHE A 111 16.19 24.72 -2.02
C PHE A 111 17.65 24.88 -2.44
#